data_AF-A0A6B3CGN0-F1
#
_entry.id   AF-A0A6B3CGN0-F1
#
_cell.length_a   1.000
_cell.length_b   1.000
_cell.length_c   1.000
_cell.angle_alpha   90.00
_cell.angle_beta   90.00
_cell.angle_gamma   90.00
#
_symmetry.space_group_name_H-M   'P 1'
#
loop_
_entity.id
_entity.type
_entity.pdbx_description
1 polymer ?
#
loop_
_entity_poly.entity_id
_entity_poly.type
_entity_poly.pdbx_seq_one_letter_code
_entity_poly.pdbx_strand_id
1 'polypeptide(L)'
;MSGLMWVAVVCVLVPLPFLVCFGIYPLWLRRHLKRVGVPATGKCRTISTSEGRYSTSFEFVTPSGRRVIYASPLSGGRWGEPGKAAVLVYDPRHPHRFVRSRRELNARSEAWFSLGVLAAAEITMVLGMVLVILHENGIIH
;
A
#
# COMPACT_ATOMS: atom_id res chain seq x y z
N MET A 1 -8.23 32.43 -18.86
CA MET A 1 -8.05 31.11 -18.20
C MET A 1 -8.38 31.29 -16.73
N SER A 2 -9.63 31.00 -16.37
CA SER A 2 -10.25 31.33 -15.08
C SER A 2 -9.68 30.48 -13.94
N GLY A 3 -9.62 31.03 -12.72
CA GLY A 3 -9.12 30.32 -11.53
C GLY A 3 -9.77 28.95 -11.29
N LEU A 4 -11.00 28.74 -11.75
CA LEU A 4 -11.70 27.44 -11.75
C LEU A 4 -10.91 26.32 -12.44
N MET A 5 -10.23 26.62 -13.55
CA MET A 5 -9.41 25.64 -14.26
C MET A 5 -8.15 25.25 -13.45
N TRP A 6 -7.58 26.18 -12.68
CA TRP A 6 -6.47 25.86 -11.79
C TRP A 6 -6.91 25.03 -10.58
N VAL A 7 -8.08 25.35 -10.00
CA VAL A 7 -8.71 24.54 -8.96
C VAL A 7 -8.96 23.12 -9.48
N ALA A 8 -9.39 22.98 -10.75
CA ALA A 8 -9.58 21.69 -11.41
C ALA A 8 -8.32 20.83 -11.39
N VAL A 9 -7.24 21.42 -11.89
CA VAL A 9 -5.96 20.74 -12.04
C VAL A 9 -5.42 20.33 -10.67
N VAL A 10 -5.55 21.18 -9.65
CA VAL A 10 -5.11 20.86 -8.29
C VAL A 10 -5.94 19.71 -7.70
N CYS A 11 -7.27 19.75 -7.83
CA CYS A 11 -8.15 18.72 -7.30
C CYS A 11 -7.86 17.33 -7.88
N VAL A 12 -7.45 17.25 -9.15
CA VAL A 12 -7.07 15.97 -9.79
C VAL A 12 -5.63 15.56 -9.47
N LEU A 13 -4.69 16.50 -9.40
CA LEU A 13 -3.28 16.14 -9.23
C LEU A 13 -2.91 15.77 -7.79
N VAL A 14 -3.53 16.41 -6.78
CA VAL A 14 -3.24 16.17 -5.36
C VAL A 14 -3.50 14.71 -4.91
N PRO A 15 -4.60 14.04 -5.29
CA PRO A 15 -4.88 12.66 -4.88
C PRO A 15 -4.04 11.60 -5.63
N LEU A 16 -3.46 11.91 -6.80
CA LEU A 16 -2.67 10.96 -7.58
C LEU A 16 -1.47 10.35 -6.81
N PRO A 17 -0.63 11.13 -6.10
CA PRO A 17 0.41 10.57 -5.23
C PRO A 17 -0.13 9.56 -4.20
N PHE A 18 -1.32 9.81 -3.64
CA PHE A 18 -1.92 8.89 -2.66
C PHE A 18 -2.39 7.59 -3.33
N LEU A 19 -3.02 7.68 -4.50
CA LEU A 19 -3.38 6.51 -5.32
C LEU A 19 -2.15 5.64 -5.64
N VAL A 20 -1.03 6.27 -6.00
CA VAL A 20 0.22 5.57 -6.29
C VAL A 20 0.79 4.91 -5.03
N CYS A 21 0.95 5.66 -3.94
CA CYS A 21 1.62 5.17 -2.72
C CYS A 21 0.81 4.14 -1.93
N PHE A 22 -0.52 4.30 -1.85
CA PHE A 22 -1.38 3.47 -1.02
C PHE A 22 -2.17 2.41 -1.82
N GLY A 23 -2.33 2.60 -3.13
CA GLY A 23 -3.02 1.65 -4.00
C GLY A 23 -2.06 0.86 -4.89
N ILE A 24 -1.40 1.54 -5.84
CA ILE A 24 -0.63 0.89 -6.90
C ILE A 24 0.64 0.22 -6.36
N TYR A 25 1.45 0.96 -5.60
CA TYR A 25 2.75 0.48 -5.13
C TYR A 25 2.65 -0.79 -4.25
N PRO A 26 1.74 -0.89 -3.27
CA PRO A 26 1.59 -2.11 -2.47
C PRO A 26 1.14 -3.32 -3.30
N LEU A 27 0.28 -3.11 -4.30
CA LEU A 27 -0.17 -4.16 -5.22
C LEU A 27 0.96 -4.63 -6.15
N TRP A 28 1.74 -3.68 -6.68
CA TRP A 28 2.93 -3.97 -7.46
C TRP A 28 3.94 -4.77 -6.64
N LEU A 29 4.27 -4.32 -5.41
CA LEU A 29 5.19 -5.01 -4.52
C LEU A 29 4.72 -6.45 -4.22
N ARG A 30 3.43 -6.64 -3.99
CA ARG A 30 2.84 -7.97 -3.77
C ARG A 30 3.02 -8.86 -5.00
N ARG A 31 2.76 -8.35 -6.20
CA ARG A 31 2.96 -9.09 -7.47
C ARG A 31 4.44 -9.39 -7.71
N HIS A 32 5.31 -8.42 -7.45
CA HIS A 32 6.76 -8.55 -7.57
C HIS A 32 7.29 -9.67 -6.66
N LEU A 33 6.99 -9.61 -5.37
CA LEU A 33 7.41 -10.63 -4.40
C LEU A 33 6.81 -12.02 -4.69
N LYS A 34 5.62 -12.11 -5.29
CA LYS A 34 5.08 -13.40 -5.74
C LYS A 34 5.84 -14.00 -6.94
N ARG A 35 6.49 -13.16 -7.76
CA ARG A 35 7.22 -13.60 -8.96
C ARG A 35 8.69 -13.87 -8.68
N VAL A 36 9.36 -12.98 -7.94
CA VAL A 36 10.82 -13.03 -7.73
C VAL A 36 11.23 -13.27 -6.29
N GLY A 37 10.26 -13.33 -5.37
CA GLY A 37 10.54 -13.39 -3.95
C GLY A 37 11.11 -14.74 -3.53
N VAL A 38 12.16 -14.68 -2.72
CA VAL A 38 12.79 -15.85 -2.10
C VAL A 38 12.22 -16.04 -0.69
N PRO A 39 11.75 -17.23 -0.33
CA PRO A 39 11.32 -17.50 1.03
C PRO A 39 12.52 -17.59 1.98
N ALA A 40 12.41 -16.98 3.15
CA ALA A 40 13.33 -17.16 4.26
C ALA A 40 12.55 -17.39 5.56
N THR A 41 13.06 -18.29 6.39
CA THR A 41 12.53 -18.50 7.74
C THR A 41 13.11 -17.43 8.66
N GLY A 42 12.23 -16.60 9.21
CA GLY A 42 12.56 -15.61 10.22
C GLY A 42 11.87 -15.89 11.54
N LYS A 43 12.17 -15.06 12.54
CA LYS A 43 11.53 -15.08 13.85
C LYS A 43 10.78 -13.77 14.05
N CYS A 44 9.56 -13.85 14.58
CA CYS A 44 8.84 -12.67 15.02
C CYS A 44 9.50 -12.14 16.31
N ARG A 45 9.93 -10.88 16.29
CA ARG A 45 10.65 -10.24 17.39
C ARG A 45 9.69 -9.60 18.38
N THR A 46 8.85 -8.70 17.87
CA THR A 46 7.93 -7.89 18.68
C THR A 46 6.67 -7.60 17.89
N ILE A 47 5.59 -7.30 18.63
CA ILE A 47 4.36 -6.75 18.07
C ILE A 47 4.12 -5.44 18.81
N SER A 48 4.02 -4.34 18.08
CA SER A 48 3.55 -3.08 18.60
C SER A 48 2.09 -2.85 18.20
N THR A 49 1.36 -2.14 19.05
CA THR A 49 -0.04 -1.76 18.82
C THR A 49 -0.16 -0.24 18.85
N SER A 50 -0.87 0.32 17.87
CA SER A 50 -1.18 1.75 17.81
C SER A 50 -2.60 1.90 17.26
N GLU A 51 -3.46 2.63 17.97
CA GLU A 51 -4.84 2.94 17.54
C GLU A 51 -5.67 1.68 17.14
N GLY A 52 -5.52 0.59 17.88
CA GLY A 52 -6.20 -0.68 17.57
C GLY A 52 -5.63 -1.46 16.38
N ARG A 53 -4.53 -0.98 15.78
CA ARG A 53 -3.81 -1.64 14.68
C ARG A 53 -2.50 -2.25 15.17
N TYR A 54 -2.04 -3.30 14.50
CA TYR A 54 -0.86 -4.08 14.85
C TYR A 54 0.28 -3.84 13.84
N SER A 55 1.49 -3.64 14.34
CA SER A 55 2.74 -3.64 13.57
C SER A 55 3.63 -4.76 14.10
N THR A 56 4.00 -5.71 13.25
CA THR A 56 4.78 -6.89 13.62
C THR A 56 6.19 -6.77 13.08
N SER A 57 7.20 -6.89 13.95
CA SER A 57 8.60 -6.89 13.56
C SER A 57 9.11 -8.32 13.42
N PHE A 58 9.75 -8.62 12.30
CA PHE A 58 10.36 -9.89 12.00
C PHE A 58 11.85 -9.73 11.74
N GLU A 59 12.60 -10.76 12.09
CA GLU A 59 14.03 -10.81 11.88
C GLU A 59 14.38 -12.09 11.14
N PHE A 60 15.21 -11.99 10.10
CA PHE A 60 15.71 -13.14 9.36
C PHE A 60 17.13 -12.92 8.86
N VAL A 61 17.77 -14.03 8.48
CA VAL A 61 19.11 -14.03 7.89
C VAL A 61 18.98 -14.50 6.45
N THR A 62 19.51 -13.72 5.52
CA THR A 62 19.57 -14.11 4.10
C THR A 62 20.63 -15.21 3.89
N PRO A 63 20.61 -15.95 2.76
CA PRO A 63 21.65 -16.93 2.44
C PRO A 63 23.07 -16.34 2.40
N SER A 64 23.20 -15.04 2.15
CA SER A 64 24.48 -14.31 2.22
C SER A 64 24.98 -14.04 3.65
N GLY A 65 24.27 -14.50 4.69
CA GLY A 65 24.57 -14.21 6.09
C GLY A 65 24.10 -12.84 6.58
N ARG A 66 23.50 -12.02 5.71
CA ARG A 66 23.03 -10.68 6.08
C ARG A 66 21.76 -10.76 6.93
N ARG A 67 21.79 -10.13 8.11
CA ARG A 67 20.63 -9.96 9.00
C ARG A 67 19.74 -8.82 8.51
N VAL A 68 18.43 -9.07 8.48
CA VAL A 68 17.42 -8.11 8.03
C VAL A 68 16.31 -8.05 9.08
N ILE A 69 15.91 -6.83 9.44
CA ILE A 69 14.78 -6.57 10.32
C ILE A 69 13.69 -5.92 9.47
N TYR A 70 12.53 -6.57 9.43
CA TYR A 70 11.36 -6.12 8.70
C TYR A 70 10.26 -5.72 9.68
N ALA A 71 9.79 -4.48 9.62
CA ALA A 71 8.58 -4.06 10.31
C ALA A 71 7.40 -4.06 9.33
N SER A 72 6.34 -4.82 9.65
CA SER A 72 5.11 -4.77 8.87
C SER A 72 4.43 -3.41 9.04
N PRO A 73 3.72 -2.92 8.01
CA PRO A 73 2.87 -1.75 8.15
C PRO A 73 1.75 -2.04 9.17
N LEU A 74 1.16 -0.97 9.72
CA LEU A 74 0.02 -1.09 10.63
C LEU A 74 -1.16 -1.74 9.91
N SER A 75 -1.62 -2.87 10.44
CA SER A 75 -2.75 -3.64 9.91
C SER A 75 -3.79 -3.94 10.97
N GLY A 76 -5.02 -4.23 10.56
CA GLY A 76 -6.07 -4.65 11.49
C GLY A 76 -5.79 -6.00 12.16
N GLY A 77 -4.92 -6.83 11.57
CA GLY A 77 -4.57 -8.16 12.08
C GLY A 77 -3.10 -8.29 12.49
N ARG A 78 -2.82 -9.30 13.31
CA ARG A 78 -1.45 -9.72 13.66
C ARG A 78 -0.89 -10.64 12.57
N TRP A 79 0.33 -10.37 12.10
CA TRP A 79 0.97 -11.20 11.08
C TRP A 79 1.82 -12.34 11.64
N GLY A 80 2.11 -12.30 12.94
CA GLY A 80 2.89 -13.31 13.64
C GLY A 80 2.64 -13.28 15.14
N GLU A 81 3.37 -14.13 15.85
CA GLU A 81 3.37 -14.19 17.31
C GLU A 81 4.82 -14.08 17.79
N PRO A 82 5.13 -13.27 18.82
CA PRO A 82 6.50 -13.08 19.28
C PRO A 82 7.14 -14.41 19.64
N GLY A 83 8.40 -14.60 19.23
CA GLY A 83 9.13 -15.83 19.49
C GLY A 83 8.86 -16.97 18.50
N LYS A 84 7.77 -16.93 17.73
CA LYS A 84 7.47 -17.97 16.72
C LYS A 84 8.18 -17.70 15.40
N ALA A 85 8.47 -18.79 14.69
CA ALA A 85 8.99 -18.73 13.34
C ALA A 85 7.91 -18.25 12.36
N ALA A 86 8.33 -17.48 11.36
CA ALA A 86 7.47 -16.99 10.28
C ALA A 86 8.21 -17.06 8.96
N VAL A 87 7.49 -17.35 7.88
CA VAL A 87 8.05 -17.31 6.53
C VAL A 87 7.94 -15.89 6.00
N LEU A 88 9.10 -15.29 5.70
CA LEU A 88 9.21 -14.02 5.01
C LEU A 88 9.55 -14.27 3.55
N VAL A 89 9.06 -13.40 2.68
CA VAL A 89 9.37 -13.43 1.25
C VAL A 89 9.99 -12.08 0.92
N TYR A 90 11.22 -12.11 0.40
CA TYR A 90 12.00 -10.91 0.11
C TYR A 90 12.59 -10.95 -1.29
N ASP A 91 12.89 -9.78 -1.84
CA ASP A 91 13.67 -9.65 -3.08
C ASP A 91 15.17 -9.75 -2.75
N PRO A 92 15.92 -10.73 -3.29
CA PRO A 92 17.34 -10.87 -3.02
C PRO A 92 18.18 -9.67 -3.48
N ARG A 93 17.71 -8.89 -4.47
CA ARG A 93 18.39 -7.66 -4.91
C ARG A 93 18.25 -6.52 -3.91
N HIS A 94 17.14 -6.48 -3.17
CA HIS A 94 16.83 -5.41 -2.22
C HIS A 94 16.18 -5.94 -0.93
N PRO A 95 16.91 -6.75 -0.14
CA PRO A 95 16.32 -7.50 0.98
C PRO A 95 15.77 -6.63 2.11
N HIS A 96 16.24 -5.38 2.23
CA HIS A 96 15.78 -4.41 3.25
C HIS A 96 14.55 -3.61 2.82
N ARG A 97 14.31 -3.48 1.52
CA ARG A 97 13.21 -2.63 0.99
C ARG A 97 12.00 -3.45 0.61
N PHE A 98 12.22 -4.61 -0.01
CA PHE A 98 11.16 -5.43 -0.55
C PHE A 98 11.11 -6.74 0.21
N VAL A 99 10.38 -6.73 1.32
CA VAL A 99 10.14 -7.92 2.13
C VAL A 99 8.74 -7.83 2.73
N ARG A 100 8.05 -8.96 2.76
CA ARG A 100 6.71 -9.12 3.35
C ARG A 100 6.59 -10.49 4.00
N SER A 101 5.74 -10.62 5.01
CA SER A 101 5.42 -11.96 5.52
C SER A 101 4.57 -12.73 4.51
N ARG A 102 4.70 -14.06 4.47
CA ARG A 102 3.87 -14.89 3.58
C ARG A 102 2.39 -14.78 3.92
N ARG A 103 2.06 -14.63 5.21
CA ARG A 103 0.68 -14.39 5.68
C ARG A 103 0.13 -13.06 5.13
N GLU A 104 0.91 -11.99 5.19
CA GLU A 104 0.57 -10.69 4.63
C GLU A 104 0.39 -10.74 3.10
N LEU A 105 1.26 -11.46 2.38
CA LEU A 105 1.14 -11.66 0.93
C LEU A 105 -0.08 -12.48 0.51
N ASN A 106 -0.67 -13.26 1.42
CA ASN A 106 -1.85 -14.08 1.17
C ASN A 106 -3.14 -13.44 1.66
N ALA A 107 -3.07 -12.49 2.58
CA ALA A 107 -4.24 -11.77 3.08
C ALA A 107 -4.99 -11.02 1.97
N ARG A 108 -6.29 -10.77 2.20
CA ARG A 108 -7.08 -9.87 1.34
C ARG A 108 -6.38 -8.52 1.31
N SER A 109 -6.09 -8.01 0.13
CA SER A 109 -5.28 -6.79 -0.01
C SER A 109 -6.08 -5.59 0.48
N GLU A 110 -5.74 -5.03 1.64
CA GLU A 110 -6.26 -3.72 2.08
C GLU A 110 -5.98 -2.67 0.99
N ALA A 111 -4.85 -2.79 0.27
CA ALA A 111 -4.51 -1.93 -0.85
C ALA A 111 -5.53 -1.94 -2.01
N TRP A 112 -6.25 -3.06 -2.25
CA TRP A 112 -7.33 -3.07 -3.27
C TRP A 112 -8.53 -2.26 -2.79
N PHE A 113 -8.85 -2.34 -1.50
CA PHE A 113 -9.92 -1.55 -0.90
C PHE A 113 -9.56 -0.06 -0.93
N SER A 114 -8.35 0.30 -0.47
CA SER A 114 -7.85 1.68 -0.53
C SER A 114 -7.79 2.22 -1.95
N LEU A 115 -7.32 1.44 -2.92
CA LEU A 115 -7.32 1.83 -4.34
C LEU A 115 -8.74 2.07 -4.85
N GLY A 116 -9.68 1.17 -4.54
CA GLY A 116 -11.08 1.30 -4.96
C GLY A 116 -11.75 2.55 -4.39
N VAL A 117 -11.56 2.82 -3.10
CA VAL A 117 -12.09 4.02 -2.43
C VAL A 117 -11.50 5.30 -3.01
N LEU A 118 -10.18 5.35 -3.18
CA LEU A 118 -9.50 6.52 -3.75
C LEU A 118 -9.93 6.74 -5.21
N ALA A 119 -10.02 5.68 -6.01
CA ALA A 119 -10.47 5.78 -7.39
C ALA A 119 -11.93 6.24 -7.51
N ALA A 120 -12.81 5.74 -6.64
CA ALA A 120 -14.21 6.18 -6.60
C ALA A 120 -14.33 7.66 -6.22
N ALA A 121 -13.56 8.12 -5.22
CA ALA A 121 -13.50 9.52 -4.84
C ALA A 121 -12.99 10.41 -5.98
N GLU A 122 -11.93 9.96 -6.68
CA GLU A 122 -11.37 10.65 -7.84
C GLU A 122 -12.39 10.80 -8.96
N ILE A 123 -13.04 9.69 -9.34
CA ILE A 123 -14.05 9.68 -10.40
C ILE A 123 -15.20 10.61 -10.03
N THR A 124 -15.66 10.58 -8.78
CA THR A 124 -16.75 11.44 -8.30
C THR A 124 -16.37 12.93 -8.37
N MET A 125 -15.15 13.29 -7.98
CA MET A 125 -14.66 14.67 -8.09
C MET A 125 -14.59 15.13 -9.55
N VAL A 126 -14.03 14.31 -10.43
CA VAL A 126 -13.94 14.61 -11.87
C VAL A 126 -15.33 14.77 -12.48
N LEU A 127 -16.27 13.86 -12.16
CA LEU A 127 -17.62 13.91 -12.69
C LEU A 127 -18.38 15.16 -12.22
N GLY A 128 -18.28 15.48 -10.93
CA GLY A 128 -18.87 16.69 -10.36
C GLY A 128 -18.31 17.96 -11.00
N MET A 129 -17.01 17.99 -11.26
CA MET A 129 -16.38 19.11 -11.93
C MET A 129 -16.83 19.27 -13.38
N VAL A 130 -16.90 18.17 -14.14
CA VAL A 130 -17.42 18.19 -15.51
C VAL A 130 -18.85 18.73 -15.52
N LEU A 131 -19.70 18.30 -14.59
CA LEU A 131 -21.06 18.81 -14.48
C LEU A 131 -21.11 20.32 -14.20
N VAL A 132 -20.27 20.83 -13.30
CA VAL A 132 -20.18 22.28 -13.03
C VAL A 132 -19.77 23.05 -14.28
N ILE A 133 -18.75 22.57 -15.00
CA ILE A 133 -18.29 23.21 -16.23
C ILE A 133 -19.39 23.19 -17.30
N LEU A 134 -20.08 22.06 -17.48
CA LEU A 134 -21.15 21.95 -18.47
C LEU A 134 -22.35 22.86 -18.12
N HIS A 135 -22.69 23.00 -16.84
CA HIS A 135 -23.72 23.92 -16.35
C HIS A 135 -23.32 25.39 -16.56
N GLU A 136 -22.10 25.78 -16.20
CA GLU A 136 -21.60 27.16 -16.40
C GLU A 136 -21.56 27.55 -17.89
N ASN A 137 -21.35 26.59 -18.79
CA ASN A 137 -21.36 26.82 -20.24
C ASN A 137 -22.76 26.68 -20.87
N GLY A 138 -23.82 26.48 -20.08
CA GLY A 138 -25.21 26.38 -20.56
C GLY A 138 -25.51 25.14 -21.40
N ILE A 139 -24.71 24.07 -21.27
CA ILE A 139 -24.90 22.81 -22.01
C ILE A 139 -25.94 21.93 -21.31
N ILE A 140 -26.05 22.03 -19.99
CA ILE A 140 -27.03 21.34 -19.15
C ILE A 140 -27.71 22.35 -18.22
N HIS A 141 -29.01 22.18 -18.03
CA HIS A 141 -29.87 23.02 -17.19
C HIS A 141 -30.10 22.40 -15.81
#